data_AF-A0A0C2JIZ1-F1
#
_entry.id   AF-A0A0C2JIZ1-F1
#
_cell.length_a   1.000
_cell.length_b   1.000
_cell.length_c   1.000
_cell.angle_alpha   90.00
_cell.angle_beta   90.00
_cell.angle_gamma   90.00
#
_symmetry.space_group_name_H-M   'P 1'
#
loop_
_entity.id
_entity.type
_entity.pdbx_description
1 polymer ?
#
loop_
_entity_poly.entity_id
_entity_poly.type
_entity_poly.pdbx_seq_one_letter_code
_entity_poly.pdbx_strand_id
1 'polypeptide(L)'
;MPNRTYITVEENMMSGHKPINDRYTLALCANASGDCKVKPLLVYHSENHRAFKSHKILKEKLQVMWRSNPKAWVTRKFFVECVNLVFGPSVKKYLQEKTYPCKPFSSQTMPLLVHQTSKMTSSRSSNL
;
A
#
# COMPACT_ATOMS: atom_id res chain seq x y z
N MET A 1 -12.71 4.08 10.39
CA MET A 1 -13.12 3.42 9.12
C MET A 1 -13.55 4.48 8.13
N PRO A 2 -13.35 4.32 6.81
CA PRO A 2 -13.84 5.28 5.84
C PRO A 2 -15.37 5.34 5.93
N ASN A 3 -15.91 6.56 6.02
CA ASN A 3 -17.31 6.81 6.38
C ASN A 3 -18.25 6.92 5.17
N ARG A 4 -17.71 6.71 3.95
CA ARG A 4 -18.43 6.92 2.69
C ARG A 4 -18.00 5.93 1.63
N THR A 5 -18.97 5.31 0.98
CA THR A 5 -18.78 4.45 -0.20
C THR A 5 -19.36 5.19 -1.41
N TYR A 6 -18.58 5.32 -2.48
CA TYR A 6 -19.03 5.97 -3.72
C TYR A 6 -19.57 4.91 -4.68
N ILE A 7 -20.79 5.10 -5.15
CA ILE A 7 -21.49 4.24 -6.10
C ILE A 7 -21.45 4.95 -7.46
N THR A 8 -21.15 4.24 -8.56
CA THR A 8 -21.18 4.87 -9.88
C THR A 8 -22.61 5.15 -10.33
N VAL A 9 -22.81 6.10 -11.24
CA VAL A 9 -24.15 6.41 -11.78
C VAL A 9 -24.78 5.18 -12.43
N GLU A 10 -23.98 4.36 -13.11
CA GLU A 10 -24.43 3.10 -13.73
C GLU A 10 -24.85 2.06 -12.67
N GLU A 11 -24.10 1.93 -11.56
CA GLU A 11 -24.45 1.03 -10.46
C GLU A 11 -25.74 1.47 -9.74
N ASN A 12 -26.00 2.77 -9.63
CA ASN A 12 -27.24 3.32 -9.05
C ASN A 12 -28.46 3.11 -9.96
N MET A 13 -28.28 3.04 -11.28
CA MET A 13 -29.35 2.90 -12.25
C MET A 13 -29.87 1.45 -12.40
N MET A 14 -29.14 0.45 -11.87
CA MET A 14 -29.53 -0.95 -11.94
C MET A 14 -30.21 -1.41 -10.64
N SER A 15 -31.54 -1.56 -10.67
CA SER A 15 -32.30 -2.10 -9.55
C SER A 15 -31.83 -3.53 -9.22
N GLY A 16 -31.30 -3.74 -8.01
CA GLY A 16 -30.80 -5.05 -7.55
C GLY A 16 -29.28 -5.26 -7.70
N HIS A 17 -28.52 -4.26 -8.14
CA HIS A 17 -27.07 -4.37 -8.29
C HIS A 17 -26.36 -4.39 -6.93
N LYS A 18 -25.63 -5.47 -6.65
CA LYS A 18 -24.76 -5.59 -5.46
C LYS A 18 -23.51 -4.74 -5.70
N PRO A 19 -23.16 -3.78 -4.83
CA PRO A 19 -21.98 -2.94 -5.01
C PRO A 19 -20.74 -3.80 -5.25
N ILE A 20 -19.94 -3.45 -6.26
CA ILE A 20 -18.70 -4.17 -6.54
C ILE A 20 -17.76 -3.96 -5.36
N ASN A 21 -17.61 -4.99 -4.52
CA ASN A 21 -16.77 -4.93 -3.33
C ASN A 21 -15.30 -5.13 -3.74
N ASP A 22 -14.73 -4.18 -4.45
CA ASP A 22 -13.33 -4.22 -4.85
C ASP A 22 -12.46 -3.77 -3.66
N ARG A 23 -11.84 -4.74 -2.99
CA ARG A 23 -11.07 -4.53 -1.77
C ARG A 23 -9.58 -4.46 -2.10
N TYR A 24 -8.95 -3.36 -1.71
CA TYR A 24 -7.49 -3.20 -1.70
C TYR A 24 -7.04 -2.99 -0.27
N THR A 25 -6.00 -3.70 0.15
CA THR A 25 -5.34 -3.43 1.43
C THR A 25 -3.97 -2.86 1.17
N LEU A 26 -3.72 -1.66 1.71
CA LEU A 26 -2.44 -1.00 1.67
C LEU A 26 -1.84 -1.01 3.07
N ALA A 27 -0.66 -1.59 3.22
CA ALA A 27 0.15 -1.49 4.43
C ALA A 27 1.27 -0.48 4.19
N LEU A 28 1.23 0.61 4.94
CA LEU A 28 2.19 1.70 4.90
C LEU A 28 3.13 1.58 6.10
N CYS A 29 4.38 1.96 5.91
CA CYS A 29 5.33 2.05 6.99
C CYS A 29 6.19 3.30 6.80
N ALA A 30 6.19 4.14 7.82
CA ALA A 30 7.01 5.34 7.91
C ALA A 30 7.51 5.51 9.34
N ASN A 31 8.62 6.21 9.53
CA ASN A 31 9.06 6.61 10.86
C ASN A 31 8.24 7.79 11.40
N ALA A 32 8.40 8.12 12.68
CA ALA A 32 7.64 9.19 13.34
C ALA A 32 7.80 10.56 12.65
N SER A 33 9.01 10.87 12.18
CA SER A 33 9.30 12.10 11.45
C SER A 33 8.77 12.11 10.01
N GLY A 34 8.37 10.95 9.47
CA GLY A 34 7.87 10.80 8.11
C GLY A 34 8.90 10.96 6.99
N ASP A 35 10.19 11.10 7.32
CA ASP A 35 11.28 11.23 6.34
C ASP A 35 11.81 9.87 5.85
N CYS A 36 11.66 8.81 6.64
CA CYS A 36 11.87 7.43 6.20
C CYS A 36 10.54 6.84 5.72
N LYS A 37 10.31 6.85 4.40
CA LYS A 37 9.11 6.27 3.78
C LYS A 37 9.46 4.92 3.15
N VAL A 38 8.92 3.84 3.70
CA VAL A 38 9.13 2.49 3.18
C VAL A 38 8.15 2.22 2.04
N LYS A 39 8.63 1.54 0.99
CA LYS A 39 7.78 1.09 -0.13
C LYS A 39 6.60 0.27 0.42
N PRO A 40 5.35 0.66 0.15
CA PRO A 40 4.19 0.02 0.78
C PRO A 40 3.88 -1.35 0.17
N LEU A 41 3.21 -2.20 0.96
CA LEU A 41 2.65 -3.46 0.50
C LEU A 41 1.19 -3.25 0.08
N LEU A 42 0.89 -3.59 -1.17
CA LEU A 42 -0.46 -3.55 -1.73
C LEU A 42 -0.95 -4.98 -1.98
N VAL A 43 -2.03 -5.36 -1.29
CA VAL A 43 -2.71 -6.64 -1.47
C VAL A 43 -4.05 -6.42 -2.16
N TYR A 44 -4.25 -7.11 -3.28
CA TYR A 44 -5.49 -7.06 -4.04
C TYR A 44 -6.16 -8.44 -4.16
N HIS A 45 -7.45 -8.48 -4.51
CA HIS A 45 -8.19 -9.72 -4.74
C HIS A 45 -7.54 -10.59 -5.83
N SER A 46 -7.25 -9.99 -6.98
CA SER A 46 -6.88 -10.70 -8.20
C SER A 46 -5.44 -10.44 -8.61
N GLU A 47 -4.73 -11.48 -9.00
CA GLU A 47 -3.32 -11.33 -9.39
C GLU A 47 -3.21 -10.41 -10.61
N ASN A 48 -4.06 -10.61 -11.62
CA ASN A 48 -4.02 -9.87 -12.86
C ASN A 48 -5.26 -8.98 -13.03
N HIS A 49 -5.19 -7.75 -12.51
CA HIS A 49 -6.26 -6.79 -12.68
C HIS A 49 -6.40 -6.34 -14.15
N ARG A 50 -7.64 -6.29 -14.66
CA ARG A 50 -7.91 -5.92 -16.07
C ARG A 50 -7.33 -4.57 -16.45
N ALA A 51 -7.36 -3.59 -15.54
CA ALA A 51 -6.80 -2.27 -15.81
C ALA A 51 -5.28 -2.30 -16.03
N PHE A 52 -4.55 -3.24 -15.41
CA PHE A 52 -3.11 -3.37 -15.65
C PHE A 52 -2.83 -3.95 -17.02
N LYS A 53 -3.67 -4.88 -17.49
CA LYS A 53 -3.57 -5.41 -18.85
C LYS A 53 -3.92 -4.35 -19.90
N SER A 54 -5.03 -3.64 -19.73
CA SER A 54 -5.49 -2.65 -20.72
C SER A 54 -4.51 -1.49 -20.88
N HIS A 55 -3.88 -1.05 -19.78
CA HIS A 55 -2.92 0.06 -19.78
C HIS A 55 -1.45 -0.41 -19.84
N LYS A 56 -1.20 -1.71 -20.07
CA LYS A 56 0.15 -2.32 -20.10
C LYS A 56 1.03 -1.92 -18.90
N ILE A 57 0.43 -1.82 -17.71
CA ILE A 57 1.13 -1.41 -16.48
C ILE A 57 2.02 -2.57 -16.02
N LEU A 58 3.32 -2.29 -15.92
CA LEU A 58 4.30 -3.21 -15.36
C LEU A 58 4.31 -3.08 -13.83
N LYS A 59 3.87 -4.14 -13.13
CA LYS A 59 3.81 -4.17 -11.66
C LYS A 59 5.16 -3.88 -11.00
N GLU A 60 6.26 -4.31 -11.64
CA GLU A 60 7.63 -4.09 -11.15
C GLU A 60 8.03 -2.61 -11.16
N LYS A 61 7.48 -1.83 -12.09
CA LYS A 61 7.70 -0.37 -12.16
C LYS A 61 6.89 0.39 -11.10
N LEU A 62 5.91 -0.25 -10.47
CA LEU A 62 5.16 0.37 -9.38
C LEU A 62 6.05 0.46 -8.14
N GLN A 63 5.99 1.61 -7.46
CA GLN A 63 6.62 1.81 -6.17
C GLN A 63 5.84 1.14 -5.02
N VAL A 64 5.27 -0.04 -5.27
CA VAL A 64 4.56 -0.85 -4.26
C VAL A 64 4.99 -2.32 -4.36
N MET A 65 4.98 -3.05 -3.26
CA MET A 65 5.13 -4.50 -3.26
C MET A 65 3.75 -5.12 -3.51
N TRP A 66 3.53 -5.66 -4.71
CA TRP A 66 2.23 -6.21 -5.11
C TRP A 66 2.04 -7.66 -4.65
N ARG A 67 0.91 -7.98 -4.02
CA ARG A 67 0.50 -9.36 -3.72
C ARG A 67 -0.99 -9.57 -3.99
N SER A 68 -1.38 -10.79 -4.32
CA SER A 68 -2.78 -11.16 -4.51
C SER A 68 -3.27 -12.11 -3.43
N ASN A 69 -4.49 -11.90 -2.96
CA ASN A 69 -5.24 -12.78 -2.07
C ASN A 69 -6.73 -12.56 -2.32
N PRO A 70 -7.55 -13.60 -2.56
CA PRO A 70 -8.99 -13.47 -2.77
C PRO A 70 -9.73 -12.67 -1.69
N LYS A 71 -9.25 -12.70 -0.43
CA LYS A 71 -9.83 -11.91 0.67
C LYS A 71 -9.31 -10.46 0.72
N ALA A 72 -8.31 -10.14 -0.09
CA ALA A 72 -7.52 -8.91 -0.10
C ALA A 72 -6.93 -8.56 1.27
N TRP A 73 -6.57 -9.56 2.08
CA TRP A 73 -5.97 -9.36 3.41
C TRP A 73 -4.46 -9.55 3.38
N VAL A 74 -3.75 -8.78 4.21
CA VAL A 74 -2.34 -9.03 4.51
C VAL A 74 -2.26 -10.31 5.35
N THR A 75 -1.61 -11.32 4.81
CA THR A 75 -1.35 -12.58 5.54
C THR A 75 -0.02 -12.49 6.29
N ARG A 76 0.18 -13.36 7.28
CA ARG A 76 1.49 -13.48 7.96
C ARG A 76 2.64 -13.68 6.96
N LYS A 77 2.41 -14.48 5.91
CA LYS A 77 3.40 -14.72 4.85
C LYS A 77 3.80 -13.41 4.15
N PHE A 78 2.82 -12.61 3.72
CA PHE A 78 3.08 -11.33 3.06
C PHE A 78 3.72 -10.30 3.98
N PHE A 79 3.36 -10.31 5.27
CA PHE A 79 3.97 -9.44 6.25
C PHE A 79 5.45 -9.78 6.45
N VAL A 80 5.79 -11.05 6.71
CA VAL A 80 7.19 -11.48 6.88
C VAL A 80 8.01 -11.20 5.62
N GLU A 81 7.44 -11.47 4.45
CA GLU A 81 8.06 -11.15 3.17
C GLU A 81 8.32 -9.65 3.00
N CYS A 82 7.34 -8.80 3.36
CA CYS A 82 7.49 -7.34 3.34
C CYS A 82 8.60 -6.87 4.29
N VAL A 83 8.67 -7.48 5.48
CA VAL A 83 9.68 -7.14 6.48
C VAL A 83 11.08 -7.46 5.95
N ASN A 84 11.26 -8.64 5.37
CA ASN A 84 12.57 -9.11 4.91
C ASN A 84 13.03 -8.47 3.60
N LEU A 85 12.13 -8.31 2.62
CA LEU A 85 12.51 -7.85 1.28
C LEU A 85 12.46 -6.33 1.14
N VAL A 86 11.62 -5.64 1.90
CA VAL A 86 11.36 -4.21 1.69
C VAL A 86 11.74 -3.40 2.92
N PHE A 87 11.15 -3.69 4.09
CA PHE A 87 11.36 -2.88 5.29
C PHE A 87 12.81 -2.91 5.78
N GLY A 88 13.36 -4.11 6.06
CA GLY A 88 14.72 -4.26 6.58
C GLY A 88 15.77 -3.56 5.71
N PRO A 89 15.81 -3.84 4.39
CA PRO A 89 16.73 -3.15 3.48
C PRO A 89 16.50 -1.63 3.42
N SER A 90 15.25 -1.16 3.42
CA SER A 90 14.93 0.28 3.38
C SER A 90 15.42 1.00 4.63
N VAL A 91 15.18 0.43 5.81
CA VAL A 91 15.63 0.99 7.09
C VAL A 91 17.16 0.98 7.18
N LYS A 92 17.81 -0.12 6.78
CA LYS A 92 19.27 -0.19 6.74
C LYS A 92 19.87 0.89 5.85
N LYS A 93 19.33 1.07 4.64
CA LYS A 93 19.76 2.11 3.70
C LYS A 93 19.56 3.51 4.28
N TYR A 94 18.38 3.79 4.85
CA TYR A 94 18.09 5.07 5.49
C TYR A 94 19.07 5.37 6.64
N LEU A 95 19.32 4.39 7.50
CA LEU A 95 20.27 4.55 8.60
C LEU A 95 21.68 4.81 8.07
N GLN A 96 22.14 4.06 7.08
CA GLN A 96 23.43 4.31 6.43
C GLN A 96 23.53 5.76 5.92
N GLU A 97 22.55 6.21 5.13
CA GLU A 97 22.52 7.58 4.59
C GLU A 97 22.50 8.67 5.67
N LYS A 98 21.87 8.42 6.82
CA LYS A 98 21.86 9.35 7.97
C LYS A 98 23.11 9.26 8.85
N THR A 99 23.71 8.08 8.97
CA THR A 99 24.91 7.82 9.78
C THR A 99 26.18 8.24 9.05
N TYR A 100 26.19 8.36 7.71
CA TYR A 100 27.23 9.08 6.97
C TYR A 100 27.06 10.59 7.22
N PRO A 101 27.82 11.20 8.14
CA PRO A 101 27.59 12.57 8.52
C PRO A 101 28.45 13.45 7.63
N CYS A 102 27.82 14.18 6.70
CA CYS A 102 28.28 15.54 6.43
C CYS A 102 27.62 16.54 7.39
N LYS A 103 27.01 16.07 8.51
CA LYS A 103 26.53 16.87 9.63
C LYS A 103 26.68 16.13 10.96
N PRO A 104 27.25 16.77 12.01
CA PRO A 104 27.52 16.13 13.29
C PRO A 104 26.22 15.74 14.00
N PHE A 105 26.26 14.54 14.57
CA PHE A 105 25.18 13.89 15.30
C PHE A 105 24.86 14.68 16.58
N SER A 106 23.74 15.40 16.63
CA SER A 106 23.11 15.76 17.90
C SER A 106 21.98 14.78 18.19
N SER A 107 22.29 13.86 19.12
CA SER A 107 21.42 13.03 19.93
C SER A 107 19.91 13.09 19.65
N GLN A 108 19.40 12.18 18.82
CA GLN A 108 17.97 11.82 18.86
C GLN A 108 17.80 10.30 18.82
N THR A 109 17.41 9.76 19.97
CA THR A 109 16.91 8.40 20.18
C THR A 109 15.68 8.17 19.31
N MET A 110 15.67 7.10 18.51
CA MET A 110 14.54 6.71 17.66
C MET A 110 13.56 5.80 18.42
N PRO A 111 12.32 6.22 18.74
CA PRO A 111 11.27 5.31 19.12
C PRO A 111 10.66 4.68 17.86
N LEU A 112 10.63 3.35 17.82
CA LEU A 112 9.94 2.58 16.80
C LEU A 112 8.42 2.57 17.07
N LEU A 113 7.68 2.63 15.94
CA LEU A 113 6.42 1.94 15.64
C LEU A 113 5.11 2.73 15.73
N VAL A 114 4.49 2.94 14.55
CA VAL A 114 3.03 2.89 14.37
C VAL A 114 2.73 2.17 13.04
N HIS A 115 2.04 1.03 13.10
CA HIS A 115 1.53 0.31 11.95
C HIS A 115 0.09 0.77 11.69
N GLN A 116 -0.13 1.63 10.69
CA GLN A 116 -1.48 1.97 10.23
C GLN A 116 -1.86 1.07 9.05
N THR A 117 -2.85 0.21 9.28
CA THR A 117 -3.55 -0.50 8.21
C THR A 117 -4.75 0.32 7.76
N SER A 118 -4.75 0.79 6.51
CA SER A 118 -5.93 1.41 5.93
C SER A 118 -6.49 0.50 4.84
N LYS A 119 -7.76 0.13 4.97
CA LYS A 119 -8.52 -0.57 3.93
C LYS A 119 -9.03 0.49 2.96
N MET A 120 -8.54 0.47 1.72
CA MET A 120 -9.03 1.34 0.65
C MET A 120 -9.99 0.56 -0.23
N THR A 121 -11.22 1.06 -0.35
CA THR A 121 -12.19 0.64 -1.36
C THR A 121 -12.06 1.62 -2.53
N SER A 122 -11.65 1.11 -3.70
CA SER A 122 -11.57 1.93 -4.91
C SER A 122 -12.94 1.94 -5.58
N SER A 123 -13.57 3.10 -5.69
CA SER A 123 -14.71 3.33 -6.59
C SER A 123 -14.18 3.81 -7.93
N ARG A 124 -14.52 3.11 -9.01
CA ARG A 124 -14.17 3.49 -10.39
C ARG A 124 -14.76 4.86 -10.72
N SER A 125 -13.90 5.85 -10.97
CA SER A 125 -14.28 7.06 -11.70
C SER A 125 -13.78 6.90 -13.13
N SER A 126 -14.67 6.52 -14.04
CA SER A 126 -14.44 6.69 -15.48
C SER A 126 -14.94 8.08 -15.85
N ASN A 127 -14.00 8.97 -16.15
CA ASN A 127 -14.31 10.25 -16.79
C ASN A 127 -14.83 9.97 -18.21
N LEU A 128 -16.04 10.47 -18.47
CA LEU A 128 -16.51 10.92 -19.77
C LEU A 128 -16.94 12.38 -19.60
#